data_AF-A0A0F9AVD8-F1
#
_entry.id   AF-A0A0F9AVD8-F1
#
_cell.length_a   1.000
_cell.length_b   1.000
_cell.length_c   1.000
_cell.angle_alpha   90.00
_cell.angle_beta   90.00
_cell.angle_gamma   90.00
#
_symmetry.space_group_name_H-M   'P 1'
#
loop_
_entity.id
_entity.type
_entity.pdbx_description
1 polymer ?
#
loop_
_entity_poly.entity_id
_entity_poly.type
_entity_poly.pdbx_seq_one_letter_code
_entity_poly.pdbx_strand_id
1 'polypeptide(L)'
;VTGWMKFTGMKEKVVFDLEGNFHRDIRGAKIRLRGEGKSVDAVHAAKYMEGFSTLQKGKVGDMTAGKPPADYVEYPYFEWYSQDSGRCVIELETEQIELITQPIPACESDPITRKEQAENMAGFLCDLASDLGVPETSAIAVGETVAVERAQKVIANDKIRGMKLLPKEIREQLPLLYSQEDKGGKAVVHLKMFTPDSNWTWLATEGEPVLDDAGSEIDFQFFGLVDGLEKELGYFSLSELESVNGPMGLPIERDLYFQPKTLEEIAPEMFKDVEKGGD
;
A
#
# COMPACT_ATOMS: atom_id res chain seq x y z
N VAL A 1 2.95 -22.39 0.94
CA VAL A 1 1.82 -23.18 0.38
C VAL A 1 2.33 -24.53 -0.11
N THR A 2 1.71 -25.63 0.30
CA THR A 2 2.08 -26.99 -0.14
C THR A 2 0.88 -27.76 -0.70
N GLY A 3 1.13 -28.69 -1.62
CA GLY A 3 0.04 -29.48 -2.21
C GLY A 3 0.44 -30.20 -3.50
N TRP A 4 -0.57 -30.62 -4.27
CA TRP A 4 -0.36 -31.15 -5.60
C TRP A 4 -1.54 -30.87 -6.52
N MET A 5 -1.28 -30.76 -7.81
CA MET A 5 -2.28 -30.66 -8.86
C MET A 5 -2.04 -31.71 -9.94
N LYS A 6 -3.07 -32.01 -10.73
CA LYS A 6 -2.97 -32.81 -11.95
C LYS A 6 -3.35 -31.93 -13.11
N PHE A 7 -2.45 -31.80 -14.08
CA PHE A 7 -2.67 -31.04 -15.30
C PHE A 7 -2.93 -31.99 -16.46
N THR A 8 -3.84 -31.60 -17.36
CA THR A 8 -3.98 -32.29 -18.65
C THR A 8 -2.64 -32.20 -19.39
N GLY A 9 -2.18 -33.32 -19.95
CA GLY A 9 -0.87 -33.42 -20.61
C GLY A 9 0.27 -33.91 -19.72
N MET A 10 0.08 -33.98 -18.40
CA MET A 10 1.07 -34.55 -17.48
C MET A 10 0.63 -35.92 -16.96
N LYS A 11 1.56 -36.88 -16.95
CA LYS A 11 1.32 -38.22 -16.39
C LYS A 11 1.37 -38.22 -14.87
N GLU A 12 2.31 -37.47 -14.31
CA GLU A 12 2.55 -37.39 -12.88
C GLU A 12 1.81 -36.20 -12.26
N LYS A 13 1.68 -36.24 -10.93
CA LYS A 13 1.19 -35.09 -10.18
C LYS A 13 2.29 -34.04 -10.13
N VAL A 14 1.91 -32.78 -10.30
CA VAL A 14 2.78 -31.65 -9.99
C VAL A 14 2.66 -31.36 -8.51
N VAL A 15 3.78 -31.43 -7.79
CA VAL A 15 3.87 -31.19 -6.35
C VAL A 15 4.33 -29.75 -6.10
N PHE A 16 3.73 -29.10 -5.12
CA PHE A 16 4.02 -27.71 -4.76
C PHE A 16 4.65 -27.67 -3.37
N ASP A 17 5.79 -27.00 -3.28
CA ASP A 17 6.52 -26.68 -2.07
C ASP A 17 6.97 -25.22 -2.16
N LEU A 18 5.99 -24.32 -1.94
CA LEU A 18 6.16 -22.89 -2.15
C LEU A 18 6.29 -22.17 -0.80
N GLU A 19 7.22 -21.24 -0.70
CA GLU A 19 7.34 -20.29 0.41
C GLU A 19 6.28 -19.19 0.26
N GLY A 20 5.63 -18.83 1.38
CA GLY A 20 4.53 -17.85 1.40
C GLY A 20 3.16 -18.49 1.64
N ASN A 21 2.13 -17.65 1.62
CA ASN A 21 0.76 -18.01 2.01
C ASN A 21 -0.27 -17.55 0.97
N PHE A 22 -1.48 -18.08 1.06
CA PHE A 22 -2.60 -17.52 0.30
C PHE A 22 -3.04 -16.14 0.84
N HIS A 23 -3.84 -15.44 0.03
CA HIS A 23 -4.59 -14.24 0.43
C HIS A 23 -5.59 -14.55 1.55
N ARG A 24 -6.06 -13.51 2.24
CA ARG A 24 -6.86 -13.63 3.48
C ARG A 24 -8.07 -14.53 3.32
N ASP A 25 -8.68 -14.50 2.14
CA ASP A 25 -9.94 -15.14 1.83
C ASP A 25 -9.86 -16.67 1.85
N ILE A 26 -8.65 -17.22 1.70
CA ILE A 26 -8.38 -18.65 1.74
C ILE A 26 -7.14 -19.01 2.57
N ARG A 27 -6.56 -18.08 3.32
CA ARG A 27 -5.34 -18.33 4.11
C ARG A 27 -5.55 -19.41 5.16
N GLY A 28 -4.59 -20.33 5.26
CA GLY A 28 -4.66 -21.48 6.16
C GLY A 28 -5.72 -22.52 5.76
N ALA A 29 -6.52 -22.26 4.73
CA ALA A 29 -7.48 -23.22 4.23
C ALA A 29 -6.80 -24.30 3.38
N LYS A 30 -7.33 -25.51 3.45
CA LYS A 30 -7.13 -26.52 2.42
C LYS A 30 -8.15 -26.26 1.33
N ILE A 31 -7.67 -26.06 0.11
CA ILE A 31 -8.51 -25.81 -1.06
C ILE A 31 -8.43 -26.98 -2.04
N ARG A 32 -9.47 -27.15 -2.84
CA ARG A 32 -9.48 -28.03 -4.00
C ARG A 32 -9.86 -27.23 -5.23
N LEU A 33 -9.00 -27.27 -6.22
CA LEU A 33 -9.23 -26.68 -7.54
C LEU A 33 -9.73 -27.78 -8.49
N ARG A 34 -10.73 -27.48 -9.31
CA ARG A 34 -11.31 -28.41 -10.29
C ARG A 34 -11.25 -27.80 -11.68
N GLY A 35 -10.69 -28.52 -12.63
CA GLY A 35 -10.77 -28.18 -14.06
C GLY A 35 -11.43 -29.32 -14.81
N GLU A 36 -12.23 -29.03 -15.82
CA GLU A 36 -12.84 -30.09 -16.62
C GLU A 36 -11.78 -30.83 -17.46
N GLY A 37 -10.69 -30.16 -17.86
CA GLY A 37 -9.56 -30.75 -18.58
C GLY A 37 -9.91 -31.41 -19.93
N LYS A 38 -11.19 -31.37 -20.33
CA LYS A 38 -11.82 -32.13 -21.43
C LYS A 38 -11.73 -31.42 -22.78
N SER A 39 -11.36 -30.15 -22.80
CA SER A 39 -11.39 -29.33 -24.02
C SER A 39 -10.10 -29.40 -24.85
N VAL A 40 -9.08 -30.14 -24.41
CA VAL A 40 -7.76 -30.13 -25.05
C VAL A 40 -7.37 -31.53 -25.51
N ASP A 41 -6.98 -31.64 -26.78
CA ASP A 41 -6.35 -32.83 -27.34
C ASP A 41 -5.15 -33.27 -26.48
N ALA A 42 -5.08 -34.55 -26.11
CA ALA A 42 -4.08 -35.06 -25.17
C ALA A 42 -2.65 -34.93 -25.71
N VAL A 43 -2.48 -35.03 -27.03
CA VAL A 43 -1.17 -34.85 -27.69
C VAL A 43 -0.75 -33.39 -27.62
N HIS A 44 -1.66 -32.47 -27.94
CA HIS A 44 -1.42 -31.04 -27.81
C HIS A 44 -1.09 -30.61 -26.38
N ALA A 45 -1.87 -31.08 -25.39
CA ALA A 45 -1.65 -30.77 -23.99
C ALA A 45 -0.29 -31.30 -23.47
N ALA A 46 0.09 -32.52 -23.86
CA ALA A 46 1.40 -33.08 -23.48
C ALA A 46 2.56 -32.25 -24.04
N LYS A 47 2.43 -31.75 -25.28
CA LYS A 47 3.41 -30.87 -25.90
C LYS A 47 3.47 -29.50 -25.22
N TYR A 48 2.33 -28.93 -24.83
CA TYR A 48 2.29 -27.64 -24.11
C TYR A 48 2.99 -27.72 -22.74
N MET A 49 2.81 -28.84 -22.04
CA MET A 49 3.43 -29.09 -20.73
C MET A 49 4.87 -29.62 -20.83
N GLU A 50 5.47 -29.65 -22.03
CA GLU A 50 6.86 -30.10 -22.21
C GLU A 50 7.83 -29.14 -21.51
N GLY A 51 8.74 -29.69 -20.71
CA GLY A 51 9.67 -28.91 -19.89
C GLY A 51 9.07 -28.35 -18.59
N PHE A 52 7.77 -28.51 -18.34
CA PHE A 52 7.15 -28.08 -17.09
C PHE A 52 7.55 -29.00 -15.92
N SER A 53 8.07 -28.42 -14.84
CA SER A 53 8.58 -29.20 -13.71
C SER A 53 7.46 -29.90 -12.93
N THR A 54 7.66 -31.16 -12.56
CA THR A 54 6.76 -31.90 -11.66
C THR A 54 6.91 -31.47 -10.20
N LEU A 55 7.96 -30.73 -9.85
CA LEU A 55 8.18 -30.15 -8.53
C LEU A 55 8.28 -28.64 -8.64
N GLN A 56 7.30 -27.95 -8.07
CA GLN A 56 7.22 -26.50 -8.05
C GLN A 56 7.77 -26.01 -6.69
N LYS A 57 9.06 -25.66 -6.69
CA LYS A 57 9.74 -24.97 -5.58
C LYS A 57 9.92 -23.50 -5.92
N GLY A 58 9.68 -22.63 -4.95
CA GLY A 58 9.80 -21.19 -5.13
C GLY A 58 8.85 -20.43 -4.23
N LYS A 59 8.26 -19.35 -4.73
CA LYS A 59 7.44 -18.43 -3.92
C LYS A 59 6.00 -18.37 -4.39
N VAL A 60 5.10 -18.19 -3.44
CA VAL A 60 3.70 -17.85 -3.70
C VAL A 60 3.63 -16.44 -4.27
N GLY A 61 2.92 -16.29 -5.39
CA GLY A 61 2.51 -15.00 -5.96
C GLY A 61 1.12 -14.63 -5.45
N ASP A 62 0.28 -14.02 -6.29
CA ASP A 62 -1.11 -13.77 -5.92
C ASP A 62 -1.95 -15.06 -5.97
N MET A 63 -2.39 -15.54 -4.80
CA MET A 63 -3.26 -16.72 -4.68
C MET A 63 -4.51 -16.43 -3.86
N THR A 64 -5.64 -16.28 -4.55
CA THR A 64 -6.94 -15.92 -3.98
C THR A 64 -8.08 -16.65 -4.68
N ALA A 65 -9.18 -16.89 -3.95
CA ALA A 65 -10.44 -17.32 -4.53
C ALA A 65 -11.38 -16.14 -4.86
N GLY A 66 -10.93 -14.89 -4.65
CA GLY A 66 -11.71 -13.68 -4.93
C GLY A 66 -12.88 -13.46 -3.98
N LYS A 67 -12.88 -14.09 -2.79
CA LYS A 67 -14.02 -13.99 -1.86
C LYS A 67 -13.94 -12.71 -1.02
N PRO A 68 -15.09 -12.08 -0.66
CA PRO A 68 -15.11 -10.94 0.24
C PRO A 68 -14.64 -11.29 1.67
N PRO A 69 -13.92 -10.38 2.35
CA PRO A 69 -13.34 -9.15 1.81
C PRO A 69 -12.14 -9.46 0.90
N ALA A 70 -12.17 -8.95 -0.34
CA ALA A 70 -11.11 -9.19 -1.31
C ALA A 70 -9.86 -8.39 -0.97
N ASP A 71 -8.68 -9.01 -1.11
CA ASP A 71 -7.40 -8.34 -0.90
C ASP A 71 -7.09 -7.36 -2.05
N TYR A 72 -7.27 -7.84 -3.28
CA TYR A 72 -6.81 -7.12 -4.47
C TYR A 72 -7.71 -7.28 -5.69
N VAL A 73 -8.25 -8.49 -5.89
CA VAL A 73 -9.11 -8.84 -7.01
C VAL A 73 -10.29 -9.65 -6.48
N GLU A 74 -11.46 -9.45 -7.10
CA GLU A 74 -12.72 -10.13 -6.73
C GLU A 74 -12.98 -11.37 -7.58
N TYR A 75 -11.94 -11.95 -8.17
CA TYR A 75 -12.01 -13.17 -8.97
C TYR A 75 -10.84 -14.10 -8.61
N PRO A 76 -10.99 -15.41 -8.84
CA PRO A 76 -9.92 -16.34 -8.55
C PRO A 76 -8.67 -16.11 -9.38
N TYR A 77 -7.54 -16.06 -8.70
CA TYR A 77 -6.24 -15.87 -9.32
C TYR A 77 -5.21 -16.68 -8.56
N PHE A 78 -4.50 -17.57 -9.25
CA PHE A 78 -3.47 -18.42 -8.64
C PHE A 78 -2.16 -18.26 -9.40
N GLU A 79 -1.24 -17.53 -8.79
CA GLU A 79 0.09 -17.25 -9.31
C GLU A 79 1.17 -17.78 -8.38
N TRP A 80 2.24 -18.30 -8.97
CA TRP A 80 3.48 -18.61 -8.26
C TRP A 80 4.70 -18.41 -9.14
N TYR A 81 5.84 -18.27 -8.47
CA TYR A 81 7.15 -18.17 -9.09
C TYR A 81 7.91 -19.45 -8.79
N SER A 82 8.21 -20.22 -9.83
CA SER A 82 8.91 -21.48 -9.77
C SER A 82 10.36 -21.32 -10.19
N GLN A 83 11.27 -21.97 -9.47
CA GLN A 83 12.69 -22.03 -9.81
C GLN A 83 12.91 -22.69 -11.19
N ASP A 84 12.15 -23.73 -11.49
CA ASP A 84 12.35 -24.56 -12.69
C ASP A 84 11.31 -24.26 -13.80
N SER A 85 10.25 -23.53 -13.49
CA SER A 85 9.13 -23.28 -14.44
C SER A 85 8.78 -21.80 -14.60
N GLY A 86 9.54 -20.90 -13.95
CA GLY A 86 9.31 -19.46 -14.00
C GLY A 86 7.97 -19.05 -13.38
N ARG A 87 7.42 -17.92 -13.84
CA ARG A 87 6.12 -17.41 -13.40
C ARG A 87 4.99 -18.24 -14.02
N CYS A 88 4.14 -18.78 -13.16
CA CYS A 88 3.00 -19.59 -13.55
C CYS A 88 1.72 -18.94 -13.04
N VAL A 89 0.68 -18.94 -13.88
CA VAL A 89 -0.64 -18.36 -13.57
C VAL A 89 -1.73 -19.33 -13.98
N ILE A 90 -2.72 -19.51 -13.12
CA ILE A 90 -3.96 -20.21 -13.41
C ILE A 90 -5.12 -19.27 -13.09
N GLU A 91 -5.97 -19.06 -14.09
CA GLU A 91 -7.26 -18.39 -13.95
C GLU A 91 -8.36 -19.45 -13.85
N LEU A 92 -9.26 -19.27 -12.89
CA LEU A 92 -10.34 -20.21 -12.59
C LEU A 92 -11.63 -19.43 -12.39
N GLU A 93 -12.76 -20.10 -12.64
CA GLU A 93 -14.06 -19.62 -12.22
C GLU A 93 -14.31 -19.93 -10.74
N THR A 94 -15.19 -19.16 -10.09
CA THR A 94 -15.46 -19.29 -8.65
C THR A 94 -15.96 -20.69 -8.28
N GLU A 95 -16.74 -21.32 -9.15
CA GLU A 95 -17.30 -22.67 -8.98
C GLU A 95 -16.22 -23.77 -9.02
N GLN A 96 -15.06 -23.46 -9.57
CA GLN A 96 -13.93 -24.39 -9.68
C GLN A 96 -13.12 -24.48 -8.39
N ILE A 97 -13.49 -23.71 -7.36
CA ILE A 97 -12.76 -23.63 -6.09
C ILE A 97 -13.63 -24.08 -4.93
N GLU A 98 -13.20 -25.15 -4.29
CA GLU A 98 -13.84 -25.72 -3.13
C GLU A 98 -12.96 -25.52 -1.89
N LEU A 99 -13.48 -24.87 -0.85
CA LEU A 99 -12.81 -24.81 0.46
C LEU A 99 -13.11 -26.10 1.21
N ILE A 100 -12.07 -26.89 1.48
CA ILE A 100 -12.17 -28.13 2.27
C ILE A 100 -12.16 -27.81 3.77
N THR A 101 -11.41 -26.78 4.17
CA THR A 101 -11.40 -26.29 5.55
C THR A 101 -11.71 -24.80 5.59
N GLN A 102 -12.10 -24.31 6.76
CA GLN A 102 -12.28 -22.88 6.95
C GLN A 102 -10.90 -22.17 6.89
N PRO A 103 -10.82 -21.01 6.23
CA PRO A 103 -9.68 -20.11 6.36
C PRO A 103 -9.50 -19.66 7.82
N ILE A 104 -8.30 -19.23 8.17
CA ILE A 104 -8.09 -18.53 9.44
C ILE A 104 -8.91 -17.23 9.47
N PRO A 105 -9.34 -16.76 10.65
CA PRO A 105 -10.07 -15.50 10.76
C PRO A 105 -9.32 -14.34 10.09
N ALA A 106 -10.05 -13.47 9.41
CA ALA A 106 -9.44 -12.34 8.69
C ALA A 106 -8.63 -11.39 9.61
N CYS A 107 -9.01 -11.28 10.89
CA CYS A 107 -8.28 -10.52 11.91
C CYS A 107 -6.94 -11.17 12.33
N GLU A 108 -6.73 -12.44 11.98
CA GLU A 108 -5.51 -13.20 12.22
C GLU A 108 -4.66 -13.33 10.94
N SER A 109 -5.06 -12.64 9.86
CA SER A 109 -4.39 -12.67 8.56
C SER A 109 -4.09 -11.27 8.01
N ASP A 110 -2.82 -10.87 8.03
CA ASP A 110 -2.40 -9.67 7.31
C ASP A 110 -2.30 -9.93 5.79
N PRO A 111 -2.81 -9.05 4.91
CA PRO A 111 -2.65 -9.22 3.47
C PRO A 111 -1.18 -9.35 3.08
N ILE A 112 -0.88 -10.18 2.05
CA ILE A 112 0.45 -10.14 1.41
C ILE A 112 0.63 -8.73 0.87
N THR A 113 1.72 -8.04 1.22
CA THR A 113 1.88 -6.63 0.84
C THR A 113 2.15 -6.49 -0.67
N ARG A 114 1.72 -5.37 -1.29
CA ARG A 114 2.08 -5.06 -2.69
C ARG A 114 3.58 -4.97 -2.91
N LYS A 115 4.32 -4.56 -1.88
CA LYS A 115 5.78 -4.56 -1.86
C LYS A 115 6.35 -5.97 -2.10
N GLU A 116 5.90 -6.95 -1.31
CA GLU A 116 6.37 -8.32 -1.42
C GLU A 116 6.07 -8.91 -2.81
N GLN A 117 4.92 -8.58 -3.40
CA GLN A 117 4.62 -8.98 -4.78
C GLN A 117 5.52 -8.31 -5.82
N ALA A 118 5.78 -7.01 -5.67
CA ALA A 118 6.66 -6.28 -6.57
C ALA A 118 8.10 -6.82 -6.51
N GLU A 119 8.57 -7.20 -5.32
CA GLU A 119 9.88 -7.82 -5.10
C GLU A 119 9.96 -9.20 -5.75
N ASN A 120 8.91 -10.03 -5.64
CA ASN A 120 8.87 -11.34 -6.31
C ASN A 120 8.88 -11.20 -7.85
N MET A 121 8.07 -10.28 -8.40
CA MET A 121 8.07 -9.99 -9.84
C MET A 121 9.41 -9.46 -10.32
N ALA A 122 10.01 -8.52 -9.57
CA ALA A 122 11.30 -7.96 -9.89
C ALA A 122 12.39 -9.04 -9.89
N GLY A 123 12.41 -9.93 -8.89
CA GLY A 123 13.33 -11.07 -8.84
C GLY A 123 13.21 -11.96 -10.08
N PHE A 124 11.99 -12.36 -10.44
CA PHE A 124 11.75 -13.16 -11.66
C PHE A 124 12.26 -12.48 -12.94
N LEU A 125 12.00 -11.18 -13.10
CA LEU A 125 12.46 -10.43 -14.27
C LEU A 125 13.99 -10.33 -14.32
N CYS A 126 14.66 -10.27 -13.18
CA CYS A 126 16.12 -10.27 -13.09
C CYS A 126 16.72 -11.63 -13.48
N ASP A 127 16.14 -12.72 -12.97
CA ASP A 127 16.56 -14.09 -13.31
C ASP A 127 16.39 -14.33 -14.82
N LEU A 128 15.25 -13.93 -15.38
CA LEU A 128 14.97 -14.02 -16.82
C LEU A 128 15.95 -13.18 -17.66
N ALA A 129 16.26 -11.95 -17.24
CA ALA A 129 17.22 -11.10 -17.94
C ALA A 129 18.63 -11.72 -17.94
N SER A 130 19.01 -12.35 -16.82
CA SER A 130 20.29 -13.04 -16.66
C SER A 130 20.40 -14.28 -17.55
N ASP A 131 19.36 -15.12 -17.56
CA ASP A 131 19.32 -16.33 -18.40
C ASP A 131 19.34 -16.01 -19.90
N LEU A 132 18.73 -14.88 -20.29
CA LEU A 132 18.74 -14.41 -21.68
C LEU A 132 20.01 -13.65 -22.06
N GLY A 133 20.96 -13.48 -21.13
CA GLY A 133 22.22 -12.77 -21.37
C GLY A 133 22.02 -11.28 -21.69
N VAL A 134 20.96 -10.66 -21.18
CA VAL A 134 20.68 -9.24 -21.41
C VAL A 134 21.74 -8.42 -20.64
N PRO A 135 22.48 -7.51 -21.30
CA PRO A 135 23.45 -6.67 -20.63
C PRO A 135 22.77 -5.81 -19.55
N GLU A 136 23.35 -5.77 -18.34
CA GLU A 136 22.78 -5.03 -17.19
C GLU A 136 22.48 -3.56 -17.52
N THR A 137 23.26 -2.95 -18.41
CA THR A 137 23.06 -1.56 -18.88
C THR A 137 21.77 -1.34 -19.68
N SER A 138 21.18 -2.42 -20.19
CA SER A 138 19.98 -2.41 -21.04
C SER A 138 18.77 -3.03 -20.32
N ALA A 139 18.96 -3.58 -19.12
CA ALA A 139 17.93 -4.17 -18.30
C ALA A 139 17.36 -3.12 -17.32
N ILE A 140 16.05 -2.90 -17.34
CA ILE A 140 15.35 -1.99 -16.41
C ILE A 140 15.17 -2.65 -15.03
N ALA A 141 15.22 -3.99 -14.99
CA ALA A 141 15.17 -4.81 -13.79
C ALA A 141 16.44 -5.67 -13.74
N VAL A 142 17.46 -5.23 -13.01
CA VAL A 142 18.63 -6.04 -12.66
C VAL A 142 18.87 -5.94 -11.16
N GLY A 143 19.06 -7.11 -10.56
CA GLY A 143 18.84 -7.41 -9.14
C GLY A 143 19.72 -6.68 -8.14
N GLU A 144 20.73 -5.93 -8.57
CA GLU A 144 21.57 -5.12 -7.68
C GLU A 144 22.07 -3.85 -8.39
N THR A 145 21.17 -2.91 -8.65
CA THR A 145 21.61 -1.56 -9.05
C THR A 145 20.90 -0.49 -8.24
N VAL A 146 21.42 0.74 -8.32
CA VAL A 146 20.88 1.99 -7.76
C VAL A 146 19.37 2.14 -7.98
N ALA A 147 18.76 1.43 -8.94
CA ALA A 147 17.32 1.33 -9.14
C ALA A 147 16.59 0.48 -8.07
N VAL A 148 17.15 -0.65 -7.61
CA VAL A 148 16.65 -1.46 -6.49
C VAL A 148 16.91 -0.73 -5.17
N GLU A 149 18.05 -0.06 -4.99
CA GLU A 149 18.26 0.81 -3.81
C GLU A 149 17.39 2.06 -3.84
N ARG A 150 17.14 2.67 -5.02
CA ARG A 150 16.16 3.76 -5.17
C ARG A 150 14.76 3.24 -4.94
N ALA A 151 14.41 2.05 -5.42
CA ALA A 151 13.14 1.41 -5.12
C ALA A 151 13.05 1.16 -3.63
N GLN A 152 14.05 0.56 -2.97
CA GLN A 152 14.12 0.38 -1.51
C GLN A 152 14.09 1.71 -0.73
N LYS A 153 14.65 2.82 -1.24
CA LYS A 153 14.53 4.17 -0.64
C LYS A 153 13.17 4.82 -0.90
N VAL A 154 12.55 4.54 -2.04
CA VAL A 154 11.17 4.90 -2.39
C VAL A 154 10.18 4.02 -1.61
N ILE A 155 10.58 2.80 -1.23
CA ILE A 155 9.79 1.77 -0.54
C ILE A 155 9.99 1.80 0.99
N ALA A 156 11.13 2.28 1.50
CA ALA A 156 11.23 2.75 2.89
C ALA A 156 10.34 3.99 3.09
N ASN A 157 10.07 4.71 2.00
CA ASN A 157 9.03 5.71 1.92
C ASN A 157 7.63 5.12 1.59
N ASP A 158 7.41 3.80 1.44
CA ASP A 158 6.09 3.21 1.08
C ASP A 158 5.04 3.26 2.21
N LYS A 159 5.35 3.95 3.33
CA LYS A 159 4.29 4.55 4.17
C LYS A 159 3.51 5.65 3.43
N ILE A 160 3.97 6.05 2.24
CA ILE A 160 3.49 7.18 1.43
C ILE A 160 2.96 6.61 0.11
N ARG A 161 1.92 5.77 0.18
CA ARG A 161 1.00 5.63 -0.98
C ARG A 161 0.02 6.81 -1.07
N GLY A 162 0.00 7.66 -0.04
CA GLY A 162 -0.61 8.99 -0.04
C GLY A 162 0.46 10.06 -0.12
N MET A 163 0.17 11.18 -0.75
CA MET A 163 1.00 12.38 -0.79
C MET A 163 1.69 12.72 0.55
N LYS A 164 2.97 13.12 0.53
CA LYS A 164 3.64 13.64 1.74
C LYS A 164 2.87 14.83 2.30
N LEU A 165 2.42 14.72 3.56
CA LEU A 165 1.72 15.78 4.27
C LEU A 165 2.63 16.99 4.50
N LEU A 166 3.91 16.76 4.82
CA LEU A 166 4.91 17.81 4.99
C LEU A 166 6.12 17.64 4.05
N PRO A 167 6.04 18.10 2.78
CA PRO A 167 7.19 18.24 1.90
C PRO A 167 8.19 19.27 2.43
N LYS A 168 9.47 19.16 2.00
CA LYS A 168 10.53 20.07 2.43
C LYS A 168 10.20 21.53 2.10
N GLU A 169 9.58 21.76 0.95
CA GLU A 169 9.23 23.09 0.46
C GLU A 169 8.21 23.78 1.37
N ILE A 170 7.27 23.03 1.94
CA ILE A 170 6.27 23.56 2.87
C ILE A 170 6.87 23.71 4.25
N ARG A 171 7.70 22.75 4.67
CA ARG A 171 8.42 22.81 5.94
C ARG A 171 9.29 24.07 6.05
N GLU A 172 9.94 24.48 4.97
CA GLU A 172 10.75 25.70 4.91
C GLU A 172 9.90 26.99 4.89
N GLN A 173 8.63 26.90 4.49
CA GLN A 173 7.69 28.03 4.46
C GLN A 173 6.91 28.21 5.77
N LEU A 174 6.81 27.16 6.58
CA LEU A 174 6.10 27.20 7.85
C LEU A 174 6.87 28.08 8.85
N PRO A 175 6.21 29.10 9.41
CA PRO A 175 6.76 29.85 10.54
C PRO A 175 6.99 28.94 11.75
N LEU A 176 7.98 29.28 12.57
CA LEU A 176 8.23 28.58 13.85
C LEU A 176 7.06 28.76 14.80
N LEU A 177 6.87 27.80 15.72
CA LEU A 177 5.87 27.93 16.78
C LEU A 177 6.02 29.25 17.53
N TYR A 178 4.89 29.83 17.95
CA TYR A 178 4.77 31.12 18.64
C TYR A 178 5.12 32.36 17.80
N SER A 179 5.52 32.21 16.53
CA SER A 179 5.85 33.36 15.67
C SER A 179 4.61 34.13 15.19
N GLN A 180 3.42 33.53 15.34
CA GLN A 180 2.15 34.14 14.96
C GLN A 180 1.22 34.44 16.15
N GLU A 181 1.66 34.25 17.40
CA GLU A 181 0.82 34.36 18.61
C GLU A 181 0.10 35.71 18.72
N ASP A 182 0.79 36.81 18.43
CA ASP A 182 0.24 38.18 18.50
C ASP A 182 -0.68 38.58 17.33
N LYS A 183 -0.87 37.70 16.34
CA LYS A 183 -1.63 38.03 15.13
C LYS A 183 -3.12 37.72 15.24
N GLY A 184 -3.54 36.88 16.18
CA GLY A 184 -4.94 36.45 16.33
C GLY A 184 -5.53 35.97 14.99
N GLY A 185 -6.69 36.50 14.60
CA GLY A 185 -7.33 36.19 13.32
C GLY A 185 -6.49 36.52 12.07
N LYS A 186 -5.47 37.37 12.19
CA LYS A 186 -4.55 37.71 11.09
C LYS A 186 -3.40 36.70 10.92
N ALA A 187 -3.32 35.68 11.77
CA ALA A 187 -2.35 34.60 11.57
C ALA A 187 -2.60 33.92 10.22
N VAL A 188 -1.53 33.68 9.47
CA VAL A 188 -1.59 33.13 8.11
C VAL A 188 -1.49 31.62 8.19
N VAL A 189 -2.45 30.92 7.57
CA VAL A 189 -2.40 29.49 7.35
C VAL A 189 -1.54 29.21 6.14
N HIS A 190 -0.56 28.34 6.28
CA HIS A 190 0.38 27.97 5.20
C HIS A 190 0.10 26.58 4.62
N LEU A 191 -0.53 25.71 5.40
CA LEU A 191 -0.76 24.32 5.04
C LEU A 191 -2.18 23.90 5.40
N LYS A 192 -2.87 23.26 4.45
CA LYS A 192 -4.17 22.63 4.66
C LYS A 192 -4.06 21.13 4.42
N MET A 193 -4.54 20.35 5.38
CA MET A 193 -4.66 18.90 5.35
C MET A 193 -6.11 18.51 5.66
N PHE A 194 -6.63 17.45 5.06
CA PHE A 194 -8.02 17.05 5.22
C PHE A 194 -8.20 15.54 5.04
N THR A 195 -9.29 15.03 5.59
CA THR A 195 -9.74 13.65 5.34
C THR A 195 -10.58 13.61 4.06
N PRO A 196 -10.23 12.79 3.04
CA PRO A 196 -11.00 12.73 1.79
C PRO A 196 -12.40 12.11 1.93
N ASP A 197 -12.58 11.30 2.96
CA ASP A 197 -13.77 10.49 3.25
C ASP A 197 -14.51 10.95 4.52
N SER A 198 -14.14 12.12 5.07
CA SER A 198 -14.75 12.68 6.27
C SER A 198 -14.71 14.22 6.26
N ASN A 199 -15.25 14.88 7.29
CA ASN A 199 -15.34 16.35 7.35
C ASN A 199 -14.24 16.99 8.22
N TRP A 200 -13.13 16.30 8.46
CA TRP A 200 -12.02 16.84 9.26
C TRP A 200 -10.98 17.56 8.39
N THR A 201 -10.59 18.76 8.81
CA THR A 201 -9.57 19.60 8.18
C THR A 201 -8.61 20.16 9.24
N TRP A 202 -7.31 20.11 8.97
CA TRP A 202 -6.25 20.71 9.76
C TRP A 202 -5.57 21.82 8.95
N LEU A 203 -5.46 23.00 9.53
CA LEU A 203 -4.96 24.22 8.90
C LEU A 203 -3.80 24.73 9.73
N ALA A 204 -2.57 24.42 9.34
CA ALA A 204 -1.38 24.79 10.09
C ALA A 204 -0.96 26.24 9.78
N THR A 205 -0.81 27.02 10.84
CA THR A 205 -0.25 28.38 10.80
C THR A 205 1.24 28.37 11.07
N GLU A 206 1.73 27.45 11.89
CA GLU A 206 3.12 27.37 12.33
C GLU A 206 3.47 25.93 12.72
N GLY A 207 4.76 25.64 12.81
CA GLY A 207 5.23 24.33 13.26
C GLY A 207 6.75 24.25 13.42
N GLU A 208 7.20 23.26 14.18
CA GLU A 208 8.62 23.03 14.44
C GLU A 208 8.92 21.54 14.63
N PRO A 209 10.17 21.10 14.37
CA PRO A 209 10.57 19.72 14.62
C PRO A 209 10.62 19.42 16.12
N VAL A 210 10.09 18.26 16.50
CA VAL A 210 10.24 17.69 17.85
C VAL A 210 11.49 16.85 17.87
N LEU A 211 12.41 17.15 18.80
CA LEU A 211 13.69 16.45 18.92
C LEU A 211 13.71 15.54 20.16
N ASP A 212 14.44 14.44 20.09
CA ASP A 212 14.78 13.63 21.26
C ASP A 212 15.93 14.24 22.09
N ASP A 213 16.26 13.59 23.22
CA ASP A 213 17.36 13.99 24.11
C ASP A 213 18.74 14.00 23.41
N ALA A 214 18.88 13.30 22.28
CA ALA A 214 20.09 13.25 21.46
C ALA A 214 20.10 14.30 20.33
N GLY A 215 19.04 15.11 20.21
CA GLY A 215 18.88 16.13 19.17
C GLY A 215 18.44 15.58 17.81
N SER A 216 17.98 14.33 17.75
CA SER A 216 17.42 13.73 16.53
C SER A 216 15.94 14.06 16.42
N GLU A 217 15.49 14.43 15.23
CA GLU A 217 14.07 14.70 14.98
C GLU A 217 13.25 13.41 15.03
N ILE A 218 12.25 13.40 15.92
CA ILE A 218 11.35 12.28 16.15
C ILE A 218 9.95 12.53 15.61
N ASP A 219 9.54 13.80 15.50
CA ASP A 219 8.23 14.19 14.95
C ASP A 219 8.26 15.66 14.50
N PHE A 220 7.14 16.16 13.98
CA PHE A 220 6.93 17.56 13.67
C PHE A 220 5.62 18.05 14.31
N GLN A 221 5.72 19.08 15.15
CA GLN A 221 4.58 19.64 15.87
C GLN A 221 4.04 20.83 15.08
N PHE A 222 2.73 20.85 14.84
CA PHE A 222 2.03 21.99 14.26
C PHE A 222 1.18 22.69 15.31
N PHE A 223 0.89 23.96 15.05
CA PHE A 223 -0.20 24.70 15.67
C PHE A 223 -1.06 25.36 14.58
N GLY A 224 -2.37 25.36 14.79
CA GLY A 224 -3.32 25.96 13.86
C GLY A 224 -4.76 25.58 14.14
N LEU A 225 -5.61 25.74 13.13
CA LEU A 225 -7.04 25.48 13.23
C LEU A 225 -7.37 24.03 12.87
N VAL A 226 -8.09 23.36 13.76
CA VAL A 226 -8.70 22.05 13.52
C VAL A 226 -10.20 22.28 13.34
N ASP A 227 -10.71 21.92 12.17
CA ASP A 227 -12.12 21.99 11.81
C ASP A 227 -12.67 20.57 11.69
N GLY A 228 -13.44 20.14 12.70
CA GLY A 228 -14.01 18.80 12.77
C GLY A 228 -15.45 18.85 13.28
N LEU A 229 -15.66 18.46 14.55
CA LEU A 229 -16.96 18.63 15.21
C LEU A 229 -17.21 20.08 15.60
N GLU A 230 -16.18 20.74 16.12
CA GLU A 230 -16.12 22.16 16.40
C GLU A 230 -14.82 22.71 15.82
N LYS A 231 -14.77 24.03 15.64
CA LYS A 231 -13.56 24.72 15.18
C LYS A 231 -12.73 25.14 16.38
N GLU A 232 -11.51 24.61 16.48
CA GLU A 232 -10.63 24.85 17.63
C GLU A 232 -9.21 25.16 17.18
N LEU A 233 -8.55 26.09 17.87
CA LEU A 233 -7.12 26.31 17.71
C LEU A 233 -6.36 25.38 18.65
N GLY A 234 -5.43 24.62 18.11
CA GLY A 234 -4.73 23.61 18.89
C GLY A 234 -3.47 23.08 18.23
N TYR A 235 -2.80 22.23 19.00
CA TYR A 235 -1.61 21.51 18.59
C TYR A 235 -2.01 20.16 17.99
N PHE A 236 -1.31 19.75 16.93
CA PHE A 236 -1.43 18.43 16.32
C PHE A 236 -0.09 18.02 15.73
N SER A 237 0.27 16.74 15.77
CA SER A 237 1.57 16.27 15.26
C SER A 237 1.49 15.60 13.90
N LEU A 238 2.61 15.58 13.16
CA LEU A 238 2.70 14.91 11.88
C LEU A 238 2.47 13.40 12.02
N SER A 239 3.08 12.76 13.03
CA SER A 239 2.90 11.33 13.27
C SER A 239 1.46 10.95 13.61
N GLU A 240 0.74 11.79 14.36
CA GLU A 240 -0.69 11.62 14.62
C GLU A 240 -1.46 11.64 13.30
N LEU A 241 -1.27 12.68 12.48
CA LEU A 241 -1.97 12.83 11.20
C LEU A 241 -1.67 11.68 10.22
N GLU A 242 -0.42 11.21 10.15
CA GLU A 242 -0.03 10.08 9.30
C GLU A 242 -0.60 8.74 9.78
N SER A 243 -1.03 8.65 11.05
CA SER A 243 -1.63 7.44 11.62
C SER A 243 -3.16 7.40 11.52
N VAL A 244 -3.81 8.54 11.28
CA VAL A 244 -5.28 8.63 11.16
C VAL A 244 -5.74 8.16 9.79
N ASN A 245 -6.70 7.23 9.78
CA ASN A 245 -7.48 6.88 8.61
C ASN A 245 -8.95 7.25 8.84
N GLY A 246 -9.60 7.79 7.83
CA GLY A 246 -11.01 8.11 7.88
C GLY A 246 -11.93 6.87 7.83
N PRO A 247 -13.26 7.07 7.82
CA PRO A 247 -14.23 5.99 7.91
C PRO A 247 -14.15 4.94 6.79
N MET A 248 -13.64 5.31 5.61
CA MET A 248 -13.43 4.42 4.47
C MET A 248 -11.99 3.88 4.41
N GLY A 249 -11.19 4.13 5.46
CA GLY A 249 -9.80 3.71 5.54
C GLY A 249 -8.84 4.57 4.70
N LEU A 250 -9.26 5.75 4.25
CA LEU A 250 -8.40 6.64 3.47
C LEU A 250 -7.51 7.48 4.41
N PRO A 251 -6.21 7.65 4.09
CA PRO A 251 -5.32 8.50 4.86
C PRO A 251 -5.67 9.97 4.67
N ILE A 252 -5.20 10.82 5.59
CA ILE A 252 -5.25 12.27 5.43
C ILE A 252 -4.46 12.67 4.17
N GLU A 253 -4.98 13.65 3.44
CA GLU A 253 -4.33 14.24 2.27
C GLU A 253 -4.03 15.73 2.52
N ARG A 254 -3.04 16.26 1.81
CA ARG A 254 -2.77 17.72 1.78
C ARG A 254 -3.46 18.35 0.56
N ASP A 255 -3.92 19.58 0.70
CA ASP A 255 -4.45 20.35 -0.41
C ASP A 255 -3.30 20.93 -1.27
N LEU A 256 -3.18 20.48 -2.53
CA LEU A 256 -2.11 20.89 -3.45
C LEU A 256 -2.27 22.32 -3.98
N TYR A 257 -3.48 22.86 -3.97
CA TYR A 257 -3.80 24.16 -4.57
C TYR A 257 -4.09 25.24 -3.53
N PHE A 258 -4.04 24.88 -2.25
CA PHE A 258 -4.22 25.81 -1.15
C PHE A 258 -3.25 26.99 -1.26
N GLN A 259 -3.80 28.19 -1.17
CA GLN A 259 -3.04 29.44 -1.12
C GLN A 259 -3.10 29.99 0.30
N PRO A 260 -1.99 30.55 0.83
CA PRO A 260 -1.99 31.13 2.16
C PRO A 260 -3.09 32.17 2.35
N LYS A 261 -3.82 32.05 3.46
CA LYS A 261 -4.95 32.90 3.84
C LYS A 261 -4.96 33.11 5.34
N THR A 262 -5.55 34.19 5.81
CA THR A 262 -5.64 34.47 7.25
C THR A 262 -6.71 33.60 7.91
N LEU A 263 -6.57 33.34 9.21
CA LEU A 263 -7.59 32.62 9.98
C LEU A 263 -8.97 33.33 9.94
N GLU A 264 -8.99 34.66 9.91
CA GLU A 264 -10.22 35.46 9.78
C GLU A 264 -10.91 35.30 8.42
N GLU A 265 -10.16 35.04 7.34
CA GLU A 265 -10.73 34.72 6.02
C GLU A 265 -11.32 33.30 5.98
N ILE A 266 -10.70 32.38 6.70
CA ILE A 266 -11.07 30.96 6.69
C ILE A 266 -12.25 30.68 7.64
N ALA A 267 -12.19 31.22 8.86
CA ALA A 267 -13.17 31.02 9.92
C ALA A 267 -13.55 32.36 10.57
N PRO A 268 -14.20 33.27 9.82
CA PRO A 268 -14.56 34.60 10.32
C PRO A 268 -15.42 34.56 11.59
N GLU A 269 -16.24 33.52 11.77
CA GLU A 269 -17.05 33.28 12.96
C GLU A 269 -16.26 33.16 14.25
N MET A 270 -14.99 32.73 14.19
CA MET A 270 -14.13 32.60 15.37
C MET A 270 -13.54 33.95 15.81
N PHE A 271 -13.54 34.94 14.92
CA PHE A 271 -12.88 36.23 15.14
C PHE A 271 -13.84 37.43 15.04
N LYS A 272 -15.11 37.18 14.71
CA LYS A 272 -16.19 38.14 14.84
C LYS A 272 -16.58 38.25 16.31
N ASP A 273 -15.82 39.05 17.06
CA ASP A 273 -16.31 39.95 18.11
C ASP A 273 -15.19 40.75 18.79
N VAL A 274 -14.93 41.97 18.29
CA VAL A 274 -14.42 43.11 19.09
C VAL A 274 -15.19 44.42 18.78
N GLU A 275 -16.38 44.37 18.17
CA GLU A 275 -17.16 45.60 17.89
C GLU A 275 -18.57 45.66 18.48
N LYS A 276 -18.95 44.78 19.42
CA LYS A 276 -20.20 44.93 20.18
C LYS A 276 -20.02 44.66 21.67
N GLY A 277 -19.59 45.69 22.39
CA GLY A 277 -19.54 45.69 23.86
C GLY A 277 -18.98 46.97 24.45
N GLY A 278 -19.37 48.13 23.92
CA GLY A 278 -18.98 49.44 24.42
C GLY A 278 -20.12 50.44 24.22
N ASP A 279 -21.15 50.32 25.06
CA ASP A 279 -21.89 51.41 25.72
C ASP A 279 -22.91 50.83 26.71
#